data_AF-A0A644ZZZ3-F1
#
_entry.id   AF-A0A644ZZZ3-F1
#
_cell.length_a   1.000
_cell.length_b   1.000
_cell.length_c   1.000
_cell.angle_alpha   90.00
_cell.angle_beta   90.00
_cell.angle_gamma   90.00
#
_symmetry.space_group_name_H-M   'P 1'
#
loop_
_entity.id
_entity.type
_entity.pdbx_description
1 polymer ?
#
loop_
_entity_poly.entity_id
_entity_poly.type
_entity_poly.pdbx_seq_one_letter_code
_entity_poly.pdbx_strand_id
1 'polypeptide(L)'
;MPLLTALVGYFPGGRLGWLEDTPRGVVRDWTQEMRRIESAWGSSRPGRLLIRRQQLVERGARMRAPILSIGLEDDPFGTRQALERLLDYFPETERTHIRVKPSTLGVPSIGHFAFFHDRFERNLWQLALGWLKAGELGAAMHSAAPYDMVPAVRCPSLETW
;
A
#
# COMPACT_ATOMS: atom_id res chain seq x y z
N MET A 1 -8.19 7.57 16.70
CA MET A 1 -6.92 8.32 16.82
C MET A 1 -7.06 9.84 16.94
N PRO A 2 -7.78 10.57 16.04
CA PRO A 2 -7.67 12.03 15.95
C PRO A 2 -8.07 12.76 17.23
N LEU A 3 -9.19 12.37 17.84
CA LEU A 3 -9.75 13.02 19.02
C LEU A 3 -8.82 12.90 20.23
N LEU A 4 -8.30 11.70 20.51
CA LEU A 4 -7.33 11.50 21.60
C LEU A 4 -6.04 12.30 21.37
N THR A 5 -5.57 12.36 20.12
CA THR A 5 -4.40 13.17 19.75
C THR A 5 -4.65 14.66 19.94
N ALA A 6 -5.87 15.11 19.67
CA ALA A 6 -6.25 16.51 19.86
C ALA A 6 -6.22 16.91 21.35
N LEU A 7 -6.64 16.01 22.24
CA LEU A 7 -6.71 16.22 23.69
C LEU A 7 -5.34 16.06 24.39
N VAL A 8 -4.57 15.03 24.01
CA VAL A 8 -3.33 14.65 24.71
C VAL A 8 -2.07 15.24 24.04
N GLY A 9 -2.20 15.75 22.81
CA GLY A 9 -1.08 16.28 22.02
C GLY A 9 -0.28 15.21 21.26
N TYR A 10 -0.59 13.94 21.48
CA TYR A 10 -0.09 12.76 20.76
C TYR A 10 -1.09 11.61 20.91
N PHE A 11 -0.97 10.56 20.11
CA PHE A 11 -1.81 9.37 20.25
C PHE A 11 -1.11 8.32 21.14
N PRO A 12 -1.66 7.96 22.31
CA PRO A 12 -1.02 7.05 23.25
C PRO A 12 -1.20 5.58 22.86
N GLY A 13 -0.68 5.19 21.69
CA GLY A 13 -0.81 3.86 21.12
C GLY A 13 -0.35 2.76 22.06
N GLY A 14 0.80 2.94 22.72
CA GLY A 14 1.35 1.93 23.62
C GLY A 14 0.44 1.64 24.81
N ARG A 15 -0.23 2.67 25.36
CA ARG A 15 -1.19 2.51 26.47
C ARG A 15 -2.51 1.86 26.04
N LEU A 16 -2.84 1.93 24.75
CA LEU A 16 -4.05 1.36 24.17
C LEU A 16 -3.81 -0.05 23.59
N GLY A 17 -2.61 -0.61 23.79
CA GLY A 17 -2.23 -1.90 23.21
C GLY A 17 -2.08 -1.87 21.69
N TRP A 18 -1.84 -0.70 21.11
CA TRP A 18 -1.74 -0.52 19.67
C TRP A 18 -0.49 0.26 19.27
N LEU A 19 0.52 -0.48 18.77
CA LEU A 19 1.82 0.04 18.33
C LEU A 19 2.43 1.01 19.37
N GLU A 20 3.26 1.94 18.91
CA GLU A 20 3.95 2.93 19.72
C GLU A 20 3.16 4.24 19.83
N ASP A 21 3.52 5.05 20.82
CA ASP A 21 2.99 6.41 20.96
C ASP A 21 3.29 7.24 19.70
N THR A 22 2.23 7.74 19.06
CA THR A 22 2.34 8.33 17.73
C THR A 22 2.24 9.86 17.81
N PRO A 23 3.23 10.62 17.30
CA PRO A 23 3.20 12.08 17.29
C PRO A 23 2.00 12.65 16.55
N ARG A 24 1.51 13.82 16.98
CA ARG A 24 0.36 14.51 16.35
C ARG A 24 0.49 14.73 14.85
N GLY A 25 1.70 15.06 14.37
CA GLY A 25 1.96 15.24 12.94
C GLY A 25 1.73 13.96 12.15
N VAL A 26 2.19 12.82 12.68
CA VAL A 26 2.00 11.51 12.06
C VAL A 26 0.53 11.11 12.08
N VAL A 27 -0.18 11.32 13.19
CA VAL A 27 -1.63 11.06 13.25
C VAL A 27 -2.39 11.93 12.24
N ARG A 28 -2.04 13.21 12.11
CA ARG A 28 -2.64 14.09 11.10
C ARG A 28 -2.42 13.52 9.71
N ASP A 29 -1.20 13.10 9.39
CA ASP A 29 -0.87 12.59 8.06
C ASP A 29 -1.58 11.24 7.76
N TRP A 30 -1.81 10.39 8.77
CA TRP A 30 -2.56 9.13 8.64
C TRP A 30 -4.08 9.30 8.56
N THR A 31 -4.62 10.33 9.22
CA THR A 31 -6.07 10.54 9.35
C THR A 31 -6.60 11.55 8.34
N GLN A 32 -5.71 12.25 7.63
CA GLN A 32 -6.07 13.13 6.54
C GLN A 32 -6.67 12.30 5.39
N GLU A 33 -7.78 12.77 4.83
CA GLU A 33 -8.33 12.19 3.62
C GLU A 33 -7.33 12.34 2.46
N MET A 34 -6.72 11.22 2.08
CA MET A 34 -5.74 11.19 1.03
C MET A 34 -6.45 10.89 -0.29
N ARG A 35 -6.79 11.91 -1.07
CA ARG A 35 -7.20 11.70 -2.48
C ARG A 35 -6.00 11.65 -3.42
N ARG A 36 -4.92 12.36 -3.07
CA ARG A 36 -3.64 12.36 -3.80
C ARG A 36 -2.49 12.30 -2.80
N ILE A 37 -1.45 11.52 -3.05
CA ILE A 37 -0.32 11.35 -2.13
C ILE A 37 0.38 12.69 -1.89
N GLU A 38 0.51 13.48 -2.94
CA GLU A 38 1.12 14.79 -2.87
C GLU A 38 0.26 15.84 -2.16
N SER A 39 -1.05 15.64 -1.97
CA SER A 39 -1.87 16.57 -1.19
C SER A 39 -1.67 16.39 0.31
N ALA A 40 -1.27 15.19 0.75
CA ALA A 40 -1.05 14.86 2.15
C ALA A 40 0.31 15.36 2.70
N TRP A 41 1.32 15.51 1.83
CA TRP A 41 2.69 15.79 2.29
C TRP A 41 2.93 17.27 2.59
N GLY A 42 2.95 17.68 3.85
CA GLY A 42 3.47 19.00 4.26
C GLY A 42 2.48 20.16 4.24
N SER A 43 1.32 19.98 4.86
CA SER A 43 0.32 21.00 5.20
C SER A 43 0.84 22.16 6.10
N SER A 44 2.16 22.43 6.12
CA SER A 44 2.77 23.44 6.98
C SER A 44 3.79 24.37 6.29
N ARG A 45 4.12 24.22 4.98
CA ARG A 45 5.06 25.14 4.29
C ARG A 45 4.75 25.28 2.77
N PRO A 46 4.53 26.49 2.20
CA PRO A 46 3.84 26.59 0.89
C PRO A 46 4.69 26.38 -0.37
N GLY A 47 5.89 26.96 -0.50
CA GLY A 47 6.59 27.01 -1.81
C GLY A 47 7.44 25.77 -2.17
N ARG A 48 8.41 25.42 -1.32
CA ARG A 48 9.35 24.30 -1.60
C ARG A 48 8.70 22.92 -1.61
N LEU A 49 7.55 22.76 -0.94
CA LEU A 49 6.82 21.50 -0.94
C LEU A 49 6.03 21.29 -2.22
N LEU A 50 5.51 22.33 -2.88
CA LEU A 50 4.81 22.18 -4.17
C LEU A 50 5.73 21.64 -5.27
N ILE A 51 6.96 22.16 -5.37
CA ILE A 51 7.96 21.64 -6.33
C ILE A 51 8.31 20.18 -6.03
N ARG A 52 8.55 19.84 -4.75
CA ARG A 52 8.84 18.45 -4.34
C ARG A 52 7.67 17.50 -4.62
N ARG A 53 6.44 17.97 -4.46
CA ARG A 53 5.19 17.26 -4.76
C ARG A 53 5.08 16.95 -6.25
N GLN A 54 5.29 17.94 -7.12
CA GLN A 54 5.30 17.74 -8.58
C GLN A 54 6.42 16.77 -9.01
N GLN A 55 7.62 16.95 -8.46
CA GLN A 55 8.75 16.04 -8.72
C GLN A 55 8.46 14.59 -8.30
N LEU A 56 7.68 14.37 -7.23
CA LEU A 56 7.27 13.01 -6.84
C LEU A 56 6.41 12.36 -7.91
N VAL A 57 5.40 13.07 -8.42
CA VAL A 57 4.50 12.59 -9.47
C VAL A 57 5.28 12.33 -10.77
N GLU A 58 6.15 13.26 -11.16
CA GLU A 58 6.98 13.12 -12.35
C GLU A 58 7.93 11.92 -12.27
N ARG A 59 8.51 11.65 -11.10
CA ARG A 59 9.37 10.48 -10.89
C ARG A 59 8.60 9.18 -11.04
N GLY A 60 7.39 9.10 -10.48
CA GLY A 60 6.50 7.95 -10.69
C GLY A 60 6.17 7.75 -12.17
N ALA A 61 5.80 8.82 -12.88
CA ALA A 61 5.47 8.77 -14.30
C ALA A 61 6.64 8.35 -15.21
N ARG A 62 7.88 8.57 -14.77
CA ARG A 62 9.09 8.13 -15.48
C ARG A 62 9.53 6.71 -15.13
N MET A 63 8.93 6.07 -14.13
CA MET A 63 9.23 4.68 -13.80
C MET A 63 8.80 3.76 -14.93
N ARG A 64 9.65 2.80 -15.28
CA ARG A 64 9.42 1.78 -16.31
C ARG A 64 9.64 0.35 -15.80
N ALA A 65 10.19 0.20 -14.59
CA ALA A 65 10.47 -1.11 -14.01
C ALA A 65 9.16 -1.82 -13.65
N PRO A 66 9.00 -3.13 -13.96
CA PRO A 66 7.77 -3.87 -13.64
C PRO A 66 7.39 -3.79 -12.16
N ILE A 67 6.10 -3.64 -11.87
CA ILE A 67 5.56 -3.60 -10.52
C ILE A 67 4.66 -4.81 -10.28
N LEU A 68 4.94 -5.52 -9.18
CA LEU A 68 3.99 -6.44 -8.56
C LEU A 68 3.31 -5.73 -7.39
N SER A 69 1.98 -5.67 -7.43
CA SER A 69 1.13 -5.19 -6.35
C SER A 69 0.40 -6.37 -5.71
N ILE A 70 0.53 -6.51 -4.39
CA ILE A 70 -0.07 -7.60 -3.63
C ILE A 70 -1.04 -6.99 -2.62
N GLY A 71 -2.33 -7.21 -2.82
CA GLY A 71 -3.38 -6.80 -1.87
C GLY A 71 -3.84 -7.97 -1.01
N LEU A 72 -4.05 -7.72 0.28
CA LEU A 72 -4.68 -8.67 1.20
C LEU A 72 -6.16 -8.29 1.34
N GLU A 73 -7.07 -9.26 1.19
CA GLU A 73 -8.51 -8.94 1.22
C GLU A 73 -9.03 -8.48 2.59
N ASP A 74 -8.41 -8.95 3.66
CA ASP A 74 -8.76 -8.61 5.04
C ASP A 74 -7.90 -7.47 5.60
N ASP A 75 -7.25 -6.69 4.73
CA ASP A 75 -6.52 -5.49 5.09
C ASP A 75 -7.42 -4.23 4.99
N PRO A 76 -7.80 -3.61 6.13
CA PRO A 76 -8.64 -2.42 6.13
C PRO A 76 -7.91 -1.14 5.71
N PHE A 77 -6.57 -1.16 5.63
CA PHE A 77 -5.75 0.00 5.28
C PHE A 77 -5.25 -0.07 3.84
N GLY A 78 -4.70 -1.21 3.43
CA GLY A 78 -4.24 -1.52 2.08
C GLY A 78 -5.38 -1.94 1.15
N THR A 79 -6.47 -1.17 1.13
CA THR A 79 -7.66 -1.48 0.33
C THR A 79 -7.35 -1.47 -1.17
N ARG A 80 -8.21 -2.15 -1.95
CA ARG A 80 -8.11 -2.14 -3.42
C ARG A 80 -8.02 -0.72 -3.98
N GLN A 81 -8.88 0.18 -3.52
CA GLN A 81 -8.92 1.58 -3.97
C GLN A 81 -7.64 2.33 -3.59
N ALA A 82 -7.07 2.06 -2.41
CA ALA A 82 -5.81 2.66 -1.99
C ALA A 82 -4.63 2.19 -2.87
N LEU A 83 -4.58 0.89 -3.19
CA LEU A 83 -3.57 0.31 -4.07
C LEU A 83 -3.70 0.83 -5.51
N GLU A 84 -4.90 0.81 -6.09
CA GLU A 84 -5.14 1.33 -7.45
C GLU A 84 -4.73 2.80 -7.57
N ARG A 85 -5.12 3.62 -6.59
CA ARG A 85 -4.73 5.03 -6.52
C ARG A 85 -3.22 5.24 -6.42
N LEU A 86 -2.49 4.38 -5.71
CA LEU A 86 -1.02 4.41 -5.68
C LEU A 86 -0.45 4.02 -7.04
N LEU A 87 -0.98 2.97 -7.66
CA LEU A 87 -0.51 2.49 -8.95
C LEU A 87 -0.71 3.51 -10.07
N ASP A 88 -1.73 4.36 -9.99
CA ASP A 88 -1.98 5.44 -10.98
C ASP A 88 -0.83 6.45 -11.10
N TYR A 89 0.07 6.52 -10.12
CA TYR A 89 1.29 7.33 -10.20
C TYR A 89 2.38 6.71 -11.12
N PHE A 90 2.19 5.48 -11.62
CA PHE A 90 3.17 4.76 -12.44
C PHE A 90 2.60 4.36 -13.82
N PRO A 91 2.06 5.30 -14.63
CA PRO A 91 1.29 5.04 -15.86
C PRO A 91 2.00 4.15 -16.90
N GLU A 92 3.32 4.20 -16.93
CA GLU A 92 4.15 3.64 -17.99
C GLU A 92 4.84 2.33 -17.59
N THR A 93 4.46 1.77 -16.45
CA THR A 93 5.02 0.54 -15.89
C THR A 93 4.12 -0.64 -16.22
N GLU A 94 4.71 -1.79 -16.53
CA GLU A 94 4.00 -3.07 -16.54
C GLU A 94 3.59 -3.44 -15.12
N ARG A 95 2.30 -3.73 -14.91
CA ARG A 95 1.75 -3.97 -13.58
C ARG A 95 1.14 -5.36 -13.51
N THR A 96 1.52 -6.11 -12.49
CA THR A 96 0.78 -7.30 -12.07
C THR A 96 0.12 -7.02 -10.73
N HIS A 97 -1.18 -7.26 -10.62
CA HIS A 97 -1.93 -7.11 -9.38
C HIS A 97 -2.48 -8.46 -8.96
N ILE A 98 -2.15 -8.88 -7.74
CA ILE A 98 -2.75 -10.07 -7.14
C ILE A 98 -3.51 -9.71 -5.87
N ARG A 99 -4.59 -10.44 -5.60
CA ARG A 99 -5.26 -10.38 -4.31
C ARG A 99 -5.20 -11.72 -3.61
N VAL A 100 -4.79 -11.69 -2.34
CA VAL A 100 -4.69 -12.86 -1.49
C VAL A 100 -5.85 -12.85 -0.50
N LYS A 101 -6.64 -13.92 -0.52
CA LYS A 101 -7.65 -14.16 0.51
C LYS A 101 -7.04 -15.00 1.64
N PRO A 102 -7.35 -14.74 2.91
CA PRO A 102 -6.93 -15.63 4.00
C PRO A 102 -7.32 -17.10 3.76
N SER A 103 -8.50 -17.33 3.18
CA SER A 103 -9.01 -18.67 2.88
C SER A 103 -8.17 -19.44 1.85
N THR A 104 -7.45 -18.77 0.94
CA THR A 104 -6.59 -19.45 -0.04
C THR A 104 -5.32 -20.01 0.61
N LEU A 105 -4.97 -19.50 1.80
CA LEU A 105 -3.88 -20.01 2.64
C LEU A 105 -4.37 -20.90 3.78
N GLY A 106 -5.69 -21.15 3.88
CA GLY A 106 -6.29 -21.93 4.96
C GLY A 106 -6.21 -21.26 6.34
N VAL A 107 -6.08 -19.92 6.40
CA VAL A 107 -6.00 -19.15 7.64
C VAL A 107 -7.24 -18.29 7.84
N PRO A 108 -7.65 -17.99 9.09
CA PRO A 108 -8.81 -17.14 9.35
C PRO A 108 -8.57 -15.68 9.00
N SER A 109 -7.33 -15.20 9.14
CA SER A 109 -6.92 -13.82 8.80
C SER A 109 -5.42 -13.70 8.54
N ILE A 110 -5.07 -12.76 7.69
CA ILE A 110 -3.72 -12.24 7.47
C ILE A 110 -3.65 -10.84 8.10
N GLY A 111 -4.45 -9.90 7.62
CA GLY A 111 -4.47 -8.51 8.07
C GLY A 111 -3.26 -7.70 7.61
N HIS A 112 -3.28 -6.39 7.88
CA HIS A 112 -2.34 -5.41 7.31
C HIS A 112 -0.85 -5.70 7.57
N PHE A 113 -0.50 -6.10 8.79
CA PHE A 113 0.91 -6.21 9.21
C PHE A 113 1.48 -7.62 9.11
N ALA A 114 0.66 -8.64 8.84
CA ALA A 114 1.12 -10.02 8.96
C ALA A 114 1.77 -10.56 7.68
N PHE A 115 1.83 -9.81 6.57
CA PHE A 115 2.43 -10.30 5.32
C PHE A 115 3.83 -10.89 5.57
N PHE A 116 4.65 -10.19 6.35
CA PHE A 116 6.00 -10.60 6.75
C PHE A 116 6.06 -11.27 8.15
N HIS A 117 5.00 -11.92 8.60
CA HIS A 117 5.02 -12.75 9.80
C HIS A 117 5.62 -14.14 9.48
N ASP A 118 6.38 -14.74 10.40
CA ASP A 118 7.08 -16.02 10.21
C ASP A 118 6.18 -17.20 9.78
N ARG A 119 4.93 -17.25 10.27
CA ARG A 119 3.91 -18.22 9.84
C ARG A 119 3.63 -18.19 8.33
N PHE A 120 3.99 -17.10 7.66
CA PHE A 120 3.85 -16.94 6.22
C PHE A 120 5.15 -17.01 5.41
N GLU A 121 6.26 -17.41 6.05
CA GLU A 121 7.58 -17.51 5.41
C GLU A 121 7.56 -18.44 4.19
N ARG A 122 6.82 -19.54 4.26
CA ARG A 122 6.78 -20.58 3.22
C ARG A 122 5.76 -20.33 2.12
N ASN A 123 4.97 -19.26 2.20
CA ASN A 123 3.91 -18.92 1.25
C ASN A 123 3.98 -17.45 0.83
N LEU A 124 3.53 -16.48 1.65
CA LEU A 124 3.50 -15.06 1.23
C LEU A 124 4.90 -14.52 0.91
N TRP A 125 5.91 -14.89 1.69
CA TRP A 125 7.26 -14.38 1.44
C TRP A 125 7.86 -14.98 0.17
N GLN A 126 7.56 -16.26 -0.11
CA GLN A 126 8.01 -16.90 -1.34
C GLN A 126 7.41 -16.23 -2.57
N LEU A 127 6.22 -15.64 -2.44
CA LEU A 127 5.62 -14.85 -3.50
C LEU A 127 6.47 -13.60 -3.83
N ALA A 128 6.81 -12.81 -2.82
CA ALA A 128 7.66 -11.63 -3.00
C ALA A 128 9.07 -12.02 -3.46
N LEU A 129 9.65 -13.07 -2.88
CA LEU A 129 11.00 -13.53 -3.20
C LEU A 129 11.11 -14.05 -4.63
N GLY A 130 10.12 -14.82 -5.10
CA GLY A 130 10.09 -15.33 -6.47
C GLY A 130 10.05 -14.19 -7.49
N TRP A 131 9.17 -13.21 -7.27
CA TRP A 131 9.10 -12.03 -8.12
C TRP A 131 10.40 -11.23 -8.13
N LEU A 132 11.00 -10.96 -6.97
CA LEU A 132 12.24 -10.19 -6.89
C LEU A 132 13.42 -10.89 -7.58
N LYS A 133 13.44 -12.23 -7.63
CA LYS A 133 14.50 -13.00 -8.29
C LYS A 133 14.31 -13.12 -9.80
N ALA A 134 13.07 -13.34 -10.26
CA ALA A 134 12.78 -13.68 -11.65
C ALA A 134 12.20 -12.51 -12.46
N GLY A 135 11.63 -11.50 -11.82
CA GLY A 135 10.90 -10.42 -12.48
C GLY A 135 9.53 -10.85 -13.04
N GLU A 136 9.11 -12.09 -12.78
CA GLU A 136 7.86 -12.67 -13.26
C GLU A 136 7.23 -13.57 -12.19
N LEU A 137 5.89 -13.67 -12.22
CA LEU A 137 5.14 -14.65 -11.43
C LEU A 137 5.21 -15.99 -12.19
N GLY A 138 6.28 -16.76 -11.95
CA GLY A 138 6.50 -18.03 -12.65
C GLY A 138 5.31 -19.01 -12.54
N ALA A 139 5.24 -19.99 -13.45
CA ALA A 139 4.16 -20.98 -13.51
C ALA A 139 3.99 -21.79 -12.20
N ALA A 140 5.07 -21.97 -11.42
CA ALA A 140 5.02 -22.60 -10.10
C ALA A 140 4.25 -21.75 -9.06
N MET A 141 4.25 -20.42 -9.20
CA MET A 141 3.55 -19.49 -8.29
C MET A 141 2.04 -19.40 -8.60
N HIS A 142 1.64 -19.66 -9.85
CA HIS A 142 0.25 -19.85 -10.25
C HIS A 142 -0.39 -21.13 -9.66
N SER A 143 0.43 -22.14 -9.37
CA SER A 143 -0.02 -23.46 -8.88
C SER A 143 -0.10 -23.54 -7.34
N ALA A 144 0.61 -22.65 -6.61
CA ALA A 144 0.77 -22.75 -5.15
C ALA A 144 -0.41 -22.20 -4.33
N ALA A 145 -1.31 -21.40 -4.90
CA ALA A 145 -2.61 -21.04 -4.34
C ALA A 145 -3.43 -20.31 -5.43
N PRO A 146 -4.77 -20.42 -5.45
CA PRO A 146 -5.60 -19.63 -6.34
C PRO A 146 -5.62 -18.19 -5.83
N TYR A 147 -4.58 -17.43 -6.11
CA TYR A 147 -4.66 -15.98 -6.02
C TYR A 147 -5.63 -15.53 -7.11
N ASP A 148 -6.64 -14.74 -6.75
CA ASP A 148 -7.45 -14.10 -7.78
C ASP A 148 -6.54 -13.09 -8.47
N MET A 149 -6.01 -13.50 -9.62
CA MET A 149 -5.31 -12.63 -10.54
C MET A 149 -6.34 -11.66 -11.09
N VAL A 150 -6.36 -10.45 -10.56
CA VAL A 150 -7.18 -9.39 -11.11
C VAL A 150 -6.39 -8.81 -12.27
N PRO A 151 -6.91 -8.86 -13.52
CA PRO A 151 -6.25 -8.23 -14.64
C PRO A 151 -5.98 -6.77 -14.29
N ALA A 152 -4.81 -6.26 -14.65
CA ALA A 152 -4.49 -4.86 -14.45
C ALA A 152 -5.53 -3.99 -15.16
N VAL A 153 -6.47 -3.43 -14.41
CA VAL A 153 -7.39 -2.43 -14.94
C VAL A 153 -6.57 -1.17 -15.13
N ARG A 154 -6.37 -0.73 -16.37
CA ARG A 154 -5.96 0.65 -16.63
C ARG A 154 -7.05 1.54 -16.07
N CYS A 155 -6.81 2.17 -14.92
CA CYS A 155 -7.66 3.26 -14.47
C CYS A 155 -7.59 4.39 -15.51
N PRO A 156 -8.70 5.08 -15.81
CA PRO A 156 -8.64 6.30 -16.60
C PRO A 156 -7.68 7.30 -15.93
N SER A 157 -7.02 8.12 -16.73
CA SER A 157 -6.02 9.09 -16.26
C SER A 157 -6.53 9.89 -15.06
N LEU A 158 -5.59 10.34 -14.22
CA LEU A 158 -5.82 11.16 -13.02
C LEU A 158 -6.59 12.49 -13.27
N GLU A 159 -7.01 12.75 -14.50
CA GLU A 159 -7.74 13.96 -14.92
C GLU A 159 -9.26 13.86 -14.70
N THR A 160 -9.83 12.69 -14.39
CA THR A 160 -11.29 12.49 -14.39
C THR A 160 -11.98 12.40 -13.01
N TRP A 161 -11.32 12.79 -11.92
CA TRP A 161 -11.92 12.79 -10.56
C TRP A 161 -11.69 14.10 -9.84
#